data_AF-A0A6A3BAY9-F1
#
_entry.id   AF-A0A6A3BAY9-F1
#
_cell.length_a   1.000
_cell.length_b   1.000
_cell.length_c   1.000
_cell.angle_alpha   90.00
_cell.angle_beta   90.00
_cell.angle_gamma   90.00
#
_symmetry.space_group_name_H-M   'P 1'
#
loop_
_entity.id
_entity.type
_entity.pdbx_description
1 polymer ?
#
loop_
_entity_poly.entity_id
_entity_poly.type
_entity_poly.pdbx_seq_one_letter_code
_entity_poly.pdbx_strand_id
1 'polypeptide(L)'
;MAKACALKQNKFIIVGRVYCDTCRVEFETKLSEPINGAVVNLECKNRTDGVTTFQSPEIATNPSGEYRIEVTGDYEDSDCDINLIKSPREDCNQPTESWRKARIVLTARDGVSGNLRYPNNLGSRRRMKLSLGGEFLLLEPKIVGKRMSLLMPSSAVRTTLAFLHTSVGFVAIRQRTSPERRRAVRIRETQRLLSEPAPGISASPSEDNMRYFNVMILGPTQSPRVFKLELFLPEEYPMAAPKVRFLTKIYHPNIDKLGRICLDILKDKWSPALQIRTVLLSIQALLSAPNPDDPLSENIAKHWKTNEAEAVETAKEWARLYASGA
;
A
#
# COMPACT_ATOMS: atom_id res chain seq x y z
N MET A 1 6.35 51.46 18.16
CA MET A 1 7.15 50.21 18.13
C MET A 1 6.20 49.04 17.99
N ALA A 2 6.08 48.47 16.79
CA ALA A 2 5.26 47.28 16.56
C ALA A 2 6.02 46.05 17.11
N LYS A 3 5.45 45.37 18.11
CA LYS A 3 5.91 44.04 18.51
C LYS A 3 5.63 43.10 17.34
N ALA A 4 6.68 42.61 16.70
CA ALA A 4 6.59 41.49 15.78
C ALA A 4 5.90 40.32 16.50
N CYS A 5 4.72 39.92 16.04
CA CYS A 5 4.10 38.69 16.47
C CYS A 5 4.98 37.55 15.94
N ALA A 6 5.80 36.96 16.80
CA ALA A 6 6.58 35.79 16.45
C ALA A 6 5.59 34.68 16.03
N LEU A 7 5.59 34.33 14.74
CA LEU A 7 4.82 33.21 14.22
C LEU A 7 5.19 31.97 15.04
N LYS A 8 4.22 31.48 15.81
CA LYS A 8 4.39 30.30 16.66
C LYS A 8 4.61 29.10 15.74
N GLN A 9 5.86 28.70 15.53
CA GLN A 9 6.17 27.58 14.65
C GLN A 9 5.55 26.31 15.21
N ASN A 10 4.89 25.54 14.34
CA ASN A 10 4.35 24.24 14.69
C ASN A 10 5.50 23.32 15.12
N LYS A 11 5.34 22.63 16.25
CA LYS A 11 6.32 21.68 16.77
C LYS A 11 5.66 20.31 16.80
N PHE A 12 6.18 19.35 16.04
CA PHE A 12 5.71 17.98 16.03
C PHE A 12 6.69 17.07 16.76
N ILE A 13 6.15 16.07 17.45
CA ILE A 13 6.92 14.99 18.08
C ILE A 13 6.51 13.71 17.38
N ILE A 14 7.47 13.02 16.78
CA ILE A 14 7.25 11.78 16.05
C ILE A 14 7.79 10.65 16.88
N VAL A 15 6.96 9.64 17.17
CA VAL A 15 7.33 8.46 17.95
C VAL A 15 6.98 7.22 17.16
N GLY A 16 7.96 6.36 16.93
CA GLY A 16 7.74 5.09 16.26
C GLY A 16 8.72 4.04 16.76
N ARG A 17 8.59 2.82 16.21
CA ARG A 17 9.42 1.68 16.60
C ARG A 17 10.07 1.02 15.40
N VAL A 18 11.26 0.47 15.61
CA VAL A 18 11.95 -0.45 14.71
C VAL A 18 11.94 -1.85 15.33
N TYR A 19 11.55 -2.84 14.53
CA TYR A 19 11.49 -4.23 14.95
C TYR A 19 12.19 -5.15 13.95
N CYS A 20 12.63 -6.29 14.44
CA CYS A 20 13.12 -7.41 13.66
C CYS A 20 11.95 -8.29 13.25
N ASP A 21 11.75 -8.39 11.94
CA ASP A 21 10.83 -9.31 11.30
C ASP A 21 11.48 -10.69 11.19
N THR A 22 11.35 -11.44 12.27
CA THR A 22 11.88 -12.81 12.44
C THR A 22 11.24 -13.79 11.46
N CYS A 23 9.99 -13.57 11.08
CA CYS A 23 9.21 -14.44 10.21
C CYS A 23 9.27 -14.07 8.73
N ARG A 24 9.91 -12.93 8.39
CA ARG A 24 9.93 -12.37 7.02
C ARG A 24 8.53 -12.14 6.44
N VAL A 25 7.56 -11.80 7.30
CA VAL A 25 6.16 -11.49 6.91
C VAL A 25 5.95 -9.99 6.67
N GLU A 26 6.95 -9.19 7.00
CA GLU A 26 7.08 -7.76 6.74
C GLU A 26 6.03 -6.89 7.45
N PHE A 27 5.40 -7.40 8.51
CA PHE A 27 4.61 -6.64 9.47
C PHE A 27 4.95 -7.08 10.90
N GLU A 28 4.68 -6.23 11.89
CA GLU A 28 4.94 -6.55 13.29
C GLU A 28 4.00 -7.65 13.78
N THR A 29 4.58 -8.70 14.36
CA THR A 29 3.86 -9.83 14.94
C THR A 29 4.25 -10.01 16.40
N LYS A 30 3.59 -10.94 17.10
CA LYS A 30 4.00 -11.33 18.46
C LYS A 30 5.41 -11.95 18.52
N LEU A 31 5.96 -12.38 17.38
CA LEU A 31 7.31 -12.93 17.26
C LEU A 31 8.33 -11.87 16.84
N SER A 32 7.89 -10.65 16.56
CA SER A 32 8.78 -9.54 16.23
C SER A 32 9.50 -9.06 17.49
N GLU A 33 10.80 -8.82 17.36
CA GLU A 33 11.64 -8.38 18.47
C GLU A 33 12.05 -6.91 18.26
N PRO A 34 12.09 -6.07 19.30
CA PRO A 34 12.59 -4.70 19.14
C PRO A 34 14.06 -4.70 18.75
N ILE A 35 14.47 -3.71 17.95
CA ILE A 35 15.88 -3.53 17.59
C ILE A 35 16.43 -2.32 18.33
N ASN A 36 17.25 -2.56 19.36
CA ASN A 36 18.01 -1.51 20.03
C ASN A 36 19.12 -0.97 19.12
N GLY A 37 19.31 0.35 19.07
CA GLY A 37 20.38 0.98 18.31
C GLY A 37 20.20 0.98 16.79
N ALA A 38 19.04 0.56 16.27
CA ALA A 38 18.69 0.82 14.86
C ALA A 38 18.67 2.32 14.60
N VAL A 39 19.26 2.74 13.49
CA VAL A 39 19.39 4.15 13.11
C VAL A 39 18.33 4.51 12.09
N VAL A 40 17.58 5.56 12.38
CA VAL A 40 16.53 6.10 11.52
C VAL A 40 16.75 7.58 11.25
N ASN A 41 16.17 8.09 10.17
CA ASN A 41 15.99 9.52 9.97
C ASN A 41 14.60 9.81 9.40
N LEU A 42 14.18 11.06 9.52
CA LEU A 42 13.04 11.60 8.80
C LEU A 42 13.54 12.38 7.59
N GLU A 43 12.95 12.13 6.43
CA GLU A 43 13.14 12.94 5.23
C GLU A 43 11.78 13.43 4.72
N CYS A 44 11.67 14.74 4.49
CA CYS A 44 10.50 15.35 3.86
C CYS A 44 10.89 15.88 2.49
N LYS A 45 10.13 15.50 1.46
CA LYS A 45 10.30 15.96 0.08
C LYS A 45 9.03 16.64 -0.38
N ASN A 46 9.13 17.80 -1.03
CA ASN A 46 7.99 18.46 -1.62
C ASN A 46 7.31 17.51 -2.62
N ARG A 47 6.00 17.35 -2.46
CA ARG A 47 5.21 16.37 -3.20
C ARG A 47 5.19 16.62 -4.70
N THR A 48 5.37 17.88 -5.13
CA THR A 48 5.25 18.28 -6.54
C THR A 48 6.56 18.12 -7.31
N ASP A 49 7.67 18.61 -6.77
CA ASP A 49 8.97 18.65 -7.45
C ASP A 49 10.00 17.65 -6.88
N GLY A 50 9.70 17.00 -5.75
CA GLY A 50 10.57 16.02 -5.10
C GLY A 50 11.74 16.63 -4.32
N VAL A 51 11.86 17.96 -4.23
CA VAL A 51 12.97 18.63 -3.54
C VAL A 51 12.88 18.38 -2.04
N THR A 52 14.00 18.01 -1.41
CA THR A 52 14.06 17.81 0.04
C THR A 52 13.79 19.13 0.76
N THR A 53 12.69 19.19 1.50
CA THR A 53 12.27 20.36 2.29
C THR A 53 12.76 20.29 3.73
N PHE A 54 13.01 19.09 4.24
CA PHE A 54 13.54 18.87 5.58
C PHE A 54 14.20 17.50 5.71
N GLN A 55 15.23 17.43 6.53
CA GLN A 55 15.85 16.17 6.91
C GLN A 55 16.27 16.25 8.38
N SER A 56 15.92 15.24 9.17
CA SER A 56 16.38 15.16 10.56
C SER A 56 17.79 14.61 10.64
N PRO A 57 18.50 14.85 11.76
CA PRO A 57 19.65 14.04 12.13
C PRO A 57 19.30 12.55 12.20
N GLU A 58 20.32 11.70 12.06
CA GLU A 58 20.20 10.27 12.36
C GLU A 58 20.01 10.05 13.87
N ILE A 59 19.01 9.24 14.22
CA ILE A 59 18.66 8.95 15.60
C ILE A 59 18.70 7.44 15.80
N ALA A 60 19.33 7.01 16.90
CA ALA A 60 19.33 5.63 17.33
C ALA A 60 18.09 5.33 18.18
N THR A 61 17.50 4.17 17.94
CA THR A 61 16.43 3.61 18.77
C THR A 61 16.96 3.18 20.14
N ASN A 62 16.08 3.23 21.13
CA ASN A 62 16.35 2.78 22.50
C ASN A 62 16.20 1.25 22.64
N PRO A 63 16.37 0.67 23.86
CA PRO A 63 16.21 -0.77 24.08
C PRO A 63 14.83 -1.36 23.73
N SER A 64 13.74 -0.57 23.76
CA SER A 64 12.41 -0.99 23.32
C SER A 64 12.22 -0.86 21.79
N GLY A 65 13.28 -0.50 21.06
CA GLY A 65 13.26 -0.28 19.62
C GLY A 65 12.60 1.05 19.23
N GLU A 66 12.33 1.94 20.18
CA GLU A 66 11.60 3.18 19.95
C GLU A 66 12.54 4.33 19.61
N TYR A 67 12.11 5.18 18.68
CA TYR A 67 12.78 6.43 18.34
C TYR A 67 11.84 7.61 18.59
N ARG A 68 12.42 8.78 18.82
CA ARG A 68 11.69 10.04 19.00
C ARG A 68 12.37 11.14 18.22
N ILE A 69 11.65 11.78 17.30
CA ILE A 69 12.14 12.89 16.46
C ILE A 69 11.31 14.13 16.75
N GLU A 70 11.98 15.24 17.07
CA GLU A 70 11.32 16.55 17.19
C GLU A 70 11.50 17.34 15.91
N VAL A 71 10.40 17.88 15.40
CA VAL A 71 10.38 18.63 14.14
C VAL A 71 9.72 19.97 14.39
N THR A 72 10.34 21.05 13.93
CA THR A 72 9.76 22.39 13.99
C THR A 72 9.53 22.90 12.57
N GLY A 73 8.31 23.35 12.28
CA GLY A 73 7.90 23.80 10.94
C GLY A 73 6.54 23.25 10.55
N ASP A 74 6.06 23.68 9.39
CA ASP A 74 4.87 23.13 8.74
C ASP A 74 5.27 22.61 7.35
N TYR A 75 4.94 21.36 7.07
CA TYR A 75 5.33 20.62 5.87
C TYR A 75 4.10 20.07 5.15
N GLU A 76 3.00 20.83 5.13
CA GLU A 76 1.75 20.45 4.46
C GLU A 76 1.94 19.98 3.01
N ASP A 77 2.90 20.59 2.31
CA ASP A 77 3.15 20.32 0.91
C ASP A 77 4.18 19.21 0.66
N SER A 78 4.69 18.57 1.72
CA SER A 78 5.75 17.58 1.65
C SER A 78 5.29 16.19 2.06
N ASP A 79 5.82 15.21 1.34
CA ASP A 79 5.80 13.81 1.71
C ASP A 79 6.95 13.53 2.69
N CYS A 80 6.61 13.28 3.95
CA CYS A 80 7.55 13.03 5.05
C CYS A 80 7.61 11.53 5.38
N ASP A 81 8.75 10.89 5.13
CA ASP A 81 8.96 9.45 5.31
C ASP A 81 10.06 9.19 6.36
N ILE A 82 9.80 8.30 7.32
CA ILE A 82 10.86 7.77 8.19
C ILE A 82 11.59 6.64 7.47
N ASN A 83 12.91 6.75 7.39
CA ASN A 83 13.77 5.75 6.77
C ASN A 83 14.56 4.99 7.83
N LEU A 84 14.60 3.66 7.69
CA LEU A 84 15.54 2.83 8.43
C LEU A 84 16.89 2.84 7.70
N ILE A 85 17.88 3.51 8.28
CA ILE A 85 19.22 3.67 7.67
C ILE A 85 20.04 2.40 7.88
N LYS A 86 20.09 1.91 9.12
CA LYS A 86 20.82 0.67 9.45
C LYS A 86 20.27 0.01 10.71
N SER A 87 20.45 -1.30 10.77
CA SER A 87 20.24 -2.09 11.99
C SER A 87 21.61 -2.59 12.49
N PRO A 88 21.90 -2.50 13.81
CA PRO A 88 23.14 -3.01 14.38
C PRO A 88 23.13 -4.54 14.54
N ARG A 89 22.00 -5.21 14.36
CA ARG A 89 21.89 -6.67 14.48
C ARG A 89 22.38 -7.35 13.21
N GLU A 90 23.45 -8.13 13.30
CA GLU A 90 23.96 -8.92 12.17
C GLU A 90 22.95 -9.92 11.62
N ASP A 91 22.11 -10.48 12.49
CA ASP A 91 21.08 -11.45 12.11
C ASP A 91 19.83 -10.77 11.54
N CYS A 92 19.69 -9.45 11.65
CA CYS A 92 18.49 -8.71 11.29
C CYS A 92 18.83 -7.32 10.74
N ASN A 93 19.53 -7.31 9.60
CA ASN A 93 20.07 -6.11 8.96
C ASN A 93 19.60 -5.87 7.53
N GLN A 94 18.66 -6.67 7.02
CA GLN A 94 18.08 -6.42 5.69
C GLN A 94 16.93 -5.44 5.86
N PRO A 95 16.98 -4.21 5.35
CA PRO A 95 15.82 -3.32 5.39
C PRO A 95 14.60 -4.01 4.77
N THR A 96 13.40 -3.75 5.32
CA THR A 96 12.19 -4.05 4.56
C THR A 96 12.20 -3.29 3.25
N GLU A 97 11.51 -3.82 2.26
CA GLU A 97 11.46 -3.27 0.92
C GLU A 97 11.13 -1.77 0.91
N SER A 98 11.72 -1.03 -0.03
CA SER A 98 11.66 0.44 -0.14
C SER A 98 10.24 1.03 -0.25
N TRP A 99 9.26 0.22 -0.62
CA TRP A 99 7.85 0.63 -0.67
C TRP A 99 7.15 0.64 0.70
N ARG A 100 7.69 -0.04 1.71
CA ARG A 100 7.19 0.05 3.10
C ARG A 100 7.73 1.30 3.77
N LYS A 101 7.28 2.46 3.27
CA LYS A 101 7.60 3.75 3.83
C LYS A 101 6.77 4.00 5.09
N ALA A 102 7.42 4.47 6.14
CA ALA A 102 6.76 4.94 7.35
C ALA A 102 6.43 6.43 7.17
N ARG A 103 5.39 6.70 6.37
CA ARG A 103 4.95 8.06 6.02
C ARG A 103 4.20 8.74 7.16
N ILE A 104 4.41 10.03 7.35
CA ILE A 104 3.74 10.85 8.36
C ILE A 104 3.33 12.23 7.82
N VAL A 105 2.25 12.80 8.37
CA VAL A 105 1.79 14.16 8.08
C VAL A 105 2.32 15.12 9.13
N LEU A 106 3.01 16.19 8.68
CA LEU A 106 3.59 17.21 9.56
C LEU A 106 3.02 18.60 9.23
N THR A 107 1.72 18.76 9.45
CA THR A 107 1.04 20.07 9.37
C THR A 107 -0.01 20.17 10.47
N ALA A 108 -0.30 21.39 10.93
CA ALA A 108 -1.39 21.63 11.86
C ALA A 108 -2.76 21.66 11.15
N ARG A 109 -2.77 21.64 9.82
CA ARG A 109 -3.99 21.75 8.99
C ARG A 109 -4.53 20.39 8.55
N ASP A 110 -4.19 19.29 9.21
CA ASP A 110 -4.63 17.93 8.83
C ASP A 110 -5.85 17.42 9.59
N GLY A 111 -6.43 18.23 10.47
CA GLY A 111 -7.61 17.85 11.27
C GLY A 111 -7.29 16.92 12.45
N VAL A 112 -6.01 16.63 12.71
CA VAL A 112 -5.59 15.85 13.88
C VAL A 112 -5.27 16.81 15.02
N SER A 113 -5.89 16.58 16.18
CA SER A 113 -5.61 17.36 17.39
C SER A 113 -4.27 16.96 18.00
N GLY A 114 -3.44 17.95 18.30
CA GLY A 114 -2.16 17.76 18.99
C GLY A 114 -0.98 17.57 18.06
N ASN A 115 0.20 17.47 18.67
CA ASN A 115 1.49 17.55 17.98
C ASN A 115 2.21 16.20 17.89
N LEU A 116 1.64 15.16 18.49
CA LEU A 116 2.24 13.83 18.58
C LEU A 116 1.82 13.00 17.36
N ARG A 117 2.79 12.37 16.71
CA ARG A 117 2.65 11.71 15.42
C ARG A 117 3.22 10.30 15.51
N TYR A 118 2.44 9.31 15.07
CA TYR A 118 2.81 7.90 15.10
C TYR A 118 2.82 7.33 13.68
N PRO A 119 3.99 7.19 13.04
CA PRO A 119 4.10 6.53 11.75
C PRO A 119 3.98 5.01 11.92
N ASN A 120 3.89 4.29 10.80
CA ASN A 120 3.99 2.84 10.83
C ASN A 120 5.36 2.39 11.38
N ASN A 121 5.37 1.30 12.12
CA ASN A 121 6.62 0.71 12.61
C ASN A 121 7.48 0.18 11.45
N LEU A 122 8.80 0.37 11.57
CA LEU A 122 9.78 -0.01 10.57
C LEU A 122 10.31 -1.42 10.84
N GLY A 123 10.31 -2.27 9.82
CA GLY A 123 10.83 -3.62 9.91
C GLY A 123 12.25 -3.74 9.37
N SER A 124 13.08 -4.57 10.00
CA SER A 124 14.26 -5.16 9.37
C SER A 124 14.07 -6.67 9.29
N ARG A 125 14.34 -7.28 8.14
CA ARG A 125 14.19 -8.72 7.92
C ARG A 125 15.38 -9.47 8.47
N ARG A 126 15.09 -10.62 9.09
CA ARG A 126 16.12 -11.56 9.52
C ARG A 126 16.86 -12.14 8.31
N ARG A 127 18.19 -12.20 8.37
CA ARG A 127 19.04 -12.85 7.36
C ARG A 127 18.78 -14.35 7.41
N MET A 128 18.47 -14.97 6.27
CA MET A 128 18.53 -16.44 6.17
C MET A 128 20.00 -16.86 6.28
N LYS A 129 20.33 -17.72 7.25
CA LYS A 129 21.58 -18.48 7.19
C LYS A 129 21.45 -19.40 5.96
N LEU A 130 22.21 -19.13 4.90
CA LEU A 130 22.50 -20.15 3.90
C LEU A 130 23.33 -21.22 4.61
N SER A 131 22.70 -22.29 5.07
CA SER A 131 23.42 -23.54 5.32
C SER A 131 23.77 -24.16 3.96
N LEU A 132 24.79 -23.63 3.30
CA LEU A 132 25.44 -24.34 2.21
C LEU A 132 26.54 -25.21 2.83
N GLY A 133 26.13 -26.45 3.09
CA GLY A 133 26.94 -27.57 3.57
C GLY A 133 26.13 -28.85 3.39
N GLY A 134 25.66 -29.08 2.16
CA GLY A 134 24.89 -30.25 1.76
C GLY A 134 24.57 -30.12 0.28
N GLU A 135 25.09 -31.06 -0.51
CA GLU A 135 25.04 -31.09 -1.98
C GLU A 135 23.66 -30.72 -2.53
N PHE A 136 23.65 -29.71 -3.39
CA PHE A 136 22.53 -29.44 -4.28
C PHE A 136 22.58 -30.47 -5.42
N LEU A 137 22.12 -31.69 -5.15
CA LEU A 137 21.80 -32.64 -6.20
C LEU A 137 20.59 -32.10 -6.97
N LEU A 138 20.88 -31.52 -8.13
CA LEU A 138 19.92 -31.23 -9.18
C LEU A 138 19.19 -32.53 -9.55
N LEU A 139 18.00 -32.74 -8.98
CA LEU A 139 17.05 -33.70 -9.53
C LEU A 139 16.10 -32.93 -10.45
N GLU A 140 16.38 -32.99 -11.75
CA GLU A 140 15.39 -32.68 -12.76
C GLU A 140 14.16 -33.60 -12.60
N PRO A 141 12.93 -33.09 -12.79
CA PRO A 141 11.76 -33.95 -12.82
C PRO A 141 11.74 -34.73 -14.15
N LYS A 142 12.22 -35.98 -14.13
CA LYS A 142 11.92 -36.95 -15.18
C LYS A 142 10.42 -37.25 -15.16
N ILE A 143 9.72 -36.78 -16.19
CA ILE A 143 8.40 -37.28 -16.56
C ILE A 143 8.58 -38.75 -16.99
N VAL A 144 8.25 -39.69 -16.11
CA VAL A 144 8.11 -41.11 -16.48
C VAL A 144 6.62 -41.40 -16.61
N GLY A 145 6.17 -41.48 -17.86
CA GLY A 145 4.90 -42.11 -18.19
C GLY A 145 4.93 -43.59 -17.78
N LYS A 146 3.91 -44.01 -17.04
CA LYS A 146 3.59 -45.42 -16.89
C LYS A 146 2.10 -45.61 -17.15
N ARG A 147 1.79 -46.10 -18.36
CA ARG A 147 0.56 -46.83 -18.65
C ARG A 147 0.47 -47.98 -17.65
N MET A 148 -0.64 -48.08 -16.92
CA MET A 148 -1.02 -49.33 -16.28
C MET A 148 -2.49 -49.60 -16.62
N SER A 149 -2.63 -50.57 -17.53
CA SER A 149 -3.84 -51.30 -17.86
C SER A 149 -4.46 -51.91 -16.61
N LEU A 150 -5.78 -51.77 -16.46
CA LEU A 150 -6.57 -52.60 -15.56
C LEU A 150 -7.81 -53.08 -16.29
N LEU A 151 -7.89 -54.41 -16.37
CA LEU A 151 -8.98 -55.17 -16.92
C LEU A 151 -10.29 -54.92 -16.14
N MET A 152 -11.39 -54.84 -16.87
CA MET A 152 -12.74 -55.06 -16.36
C MET A 152 -12.93 -56.55 -16.03
N PRO A 153 -13.82 -56.88 -15.07
CA PRO A 153 -15.06 -57.54 -15.50
C PRO A 153 -16.34 -57.04 -14.81
N SER A 154 -17.45 -57.40 -15.44
CA SER A 154 -18.85 -56.99 -15.25
C SER A 154 -19.56 -57.46 -13.98
N SER A 155 -20.64 -56.71 -13.69
CA SER A 155 -21.98 -57.09 -13.20
C SER A 155 -22.22 -57.49 -11.73
N ALA A 156 -22.96 -56.64 -11.01
CA ALA A 156 -24.20 -56.93 -10.24
C ALA A 156 -24.56 -55.67 -9.41
N VAL A 157 -25.58 -54.88 -9.77
CA VAL A 157 -27.01 -54.97 -9.34
C VAL A 157 -27.27 -54.50 -7.89
N ARG A 158 -27.81 -53.27 -7.81
CA ARG A 158 -28.96 -52.78 -7.00
C ARG A 158 -28.90 -52.58 -5.46
N THR A 159 -29.29 -51.35 -5.12
CA THR A 159 -30.22 -50.90 -4.04
C THR A 159 -29.66 -50.41 -2.69
N THR A 160 -30.20 -49.24 -2.32
CA THR A 160 -30.46 -48.69 -0.97
C THR A 160 -29.32 -47.95 -0.26
N LEU A 161 -29.24 -46.64 -0.50
CA LEU A 161 -28.61 -45.69 0.42
C LEU A 161 -29.69 -45.18 1.40
N ALA A 162 -29.71 -45.72 2.61
CA ALA A 162 -30.44 -45.15 3.72
C ALA A 162 -29.50 -44.26 4.55
N PHE A 163 -29.95 -43.02 4.74
CA PHE A 163 -29.72 -42.12 5.87
C PHE A 163 -28.48 -42.34 6.75
N LEU A 164 -27.65 -41.29 6.84
CA LEU A 164 -27.30 -40.70 8.14
C LEU A 164 -26.98 -39.22 7.95
N HIS A 165 -27.91 -38.40 8.46
CA HIS A 165 -27.68 -37.01 8.80
C HIS A 165 -26.56 -36.94 9.84
N THR A 166 -25.42 -36.37 9.47
CA THR A 166 -24.56 -35.69 10.43
C THR A 166 -24.12 -34.37 9.83
N SER A 167 -24.63 -33.31 10.46
CA SER A 167 -24.24 -31.93 10.32
C SER A 167 -22.73 -31.75 10.46
N VAL A 168 -22.01 -31.78 9.34
CA VAL A 168 -20.65 -31.24 9.28
C VAL A 168 -20.80 -29.82 8.77
N GLY A 169 -20.61 -28.87 9.68
CA GLY A 169 -20.54 -27.45 9.34
C GLY A 169 -19.56 -27.24 8.20
N PHE A 170 -20.01 -26.52 7.18
CA PHE A 170 -19.19 -26.01 6.10
C PHE A 170 -18.13 -25.06 6.71
N VAL A 171 -17.00 -25.62 7.16
CA VAL A 171 -15.80 -24.83 7.38
C VAL A 171 -15.32 -24.46 5.99
N ALA A 172 -15.56 -23.22 5.59
CA ALA A 172 -15.00 -22.66 4.37
C ALA A 172 -13.47 -22.77 4.44
N ILE A 173 -12.91 -23.76 3.76
CA ILE A 173 -11.47 -23.87 3.52
C ILE A 173 -11.12 -22.65 2.66
N ARG A 174 -10.63 -21.56 3.29
CA ARG A 174 -9.91 -20.49 2.59
C ARG A 174 -8.70 -21.15 1.95
N GLN A 175 -8.82 -21.54 0.67
CA GLN A 175 -7.72 -22.09 -0.10
C GLN A 175 -6.60 -21.04 -0.13
N ARG A 176 -5.55 -21.22 0.67
CA ARG A 176 -4.31 -20.44 0.53
C ARG A 176 -3.76 -20.76 -0.86
N THR A 177 -3.86 -19.82 -1.80
CA THR A 177 -3.26 -19.96 -3.12
C THR A 177 -1.74 -20.08 -2.98
N SER A 178 -1.12 -21.07 -3.63
CA SER A 178 0.33 -21.26 -3.58
C SER A 178 1.07 -19.98 -4.02
N PRO A 179 2.28 -19.70 -3.51
CA PRO A 179 3.09 -18.55 -3.92
C PRO A 179 3.29 -18.47 -5.45
N GLU A 180 3.44 -19.62 -6.11
CA GLU A 180 3.55 -19.74 -7.56
C GLU A 180 2.28 -19.27 -8.28
N ARG A 181 1.10 -19.68 -7.78
CA ARG A 181 -0.19 -19.25 -8.35
C ARG A 181 -0.40 -17.75 -8.19
N ARG A 182 -0.01 -17.19 -7.03
CA ARG A 182 -0.04 -15.72 -6.79
C ARG A 182 0.91 -14.98 -7.73
N ARG A 183 2.11 -15.51 -7.99
CA ARG A 183 3.05 -14.96 -8.97
C ARG A 183 2.48 -15.00 -10.39
N ALA A 184 1.88 -16.13 -10.78
CA ALA A 184 1.28 -16.28 -12.11
C ALA A 184 0.10 -15.31 -12.34
N VAL A 185 -0.74 -15.08 -11.33
CA VAL A 185 -1.82 -14.08 -11.39
C VAL A 185 -1.25 -12.69 -11.63
N ARG A 186 -0.26 -12.26 -10.84
CA ARG A 186 0.39 -10.96 -11.00
C ARG A 186 0.96 -10.75 -12.40
N ILE A 187 1.75 -11.71 -12.90
CA ILE A 187 2.36 -11.63 -14.24
C ILE A 187 1.27 -11.51 -15.32
N ARG A 188 0.21 -12.33 -15.23
CA ARG A 188 -0.89 -12.31 -16.20
C ARG A 188 -1.63 -10.98 -16.19
N GLU A 189 -1.91 -10.42 -15.02
CA GLU A 189 -2.56 -9.11 -14.91
C GLU A 189 -1.68 -7.98 -15.42
N THR A 190 -0.38 -7.98 -15.08
CA THR A 190 0.59 -7.01 -15.63
C THR A 190 0.61 -7.04 -17.15
N GLN A 191 0.68 -8.23 -17.76
CA GLN A 191 0.67 -8.37 -19.22
C GLN A 191 -0.61 -7.80 -19.83
N ARG A 192 -1.78 -8.09 -19.24
CA ARG A 192 -3.06 -7.55 -19.70
C ARG A 192 -3.15 -6.04 -19.58
N LEU A 193 -2.65 -5.45 -18.50
CA LEU A 193 -2.64 -3.99 -18.33
C LEU A 193 -1.78 -3.30 -19.39
N LEU A 194 -0.69 -3.93 -19.82
CA LEU A 194 0.21 -3.40 -20.85
C LEU A 194 -0.34 -3.61 -22.26
N SER A 195 -0.95 -4.76 -22.55
CA SER A 195 -1.49 -5.07 -23.87
C SER A 195 -2.85 -4.43 -24.14
N GLU A 196 -3.68 -4.27 -23.10
CA GLU A 196 -5.07 -3.80 -23.17
C GLU A 196 -5.33 -2.72 -22.11
N PRO A 197 -4.68 -1.54 -22.21
CA PRO A 197 -4.90 -0.45 -21.27
C PRO A 197 -6.35 0.04 -21.32
N ALA A 198 -6.90 0.38 -20.15
CA ALA A 198 -8.24 0.97 -20.11
C ALA A 198 -8.20 2.41 -20.66
N PRO A 199 -9.27 2.90 -21.32
CA PRO A 199 -9.30 4.25 -21.86
C PRO A 199 -9.01 5.31 -20.79
N GLY A 200 -8.03 6.17 -21.07
CA GLY A 200 -7.60 7.21 -20.13
C GLY A 200 -6.85 6.69 -18.90
N ILE A 201 -6.40 5.43 -18.89
CA ILE A 201 -5.62 4.86 -17.79
C ILE A 201 -4.36 4.21 -18.37
N SER A 202 -3.21 4.59 -17.83
CA SER A 202 -1.95 3.87 -18.04
C SER A 202 -1.43 3.36 -16.71
N ALA A 203 -0.90 2.14 -16.70
CA ALA A 203 -0.33 1.50 -15.52
C ALA A 203 0.88 0.69 -15.95
N SER A 204 2.08 1.14 -15.59
CA SER A 204 3.33 0.46 -15.89
C SER A 204 4.01 -0.02 -14.61
N PRO A 205 4.59 -1.24 -14.58
CA PRO A 205 5.37 -1.67 -13.44
C PRO A 205 6.64 -0.80 -13.30
N SER A 206 7.10 -0.61 -12.07
CA SER A 206 8.40 0.00 -11.78
C SER A 206 9.53 -0.95 -12.23
N GLU A 207 10.63 -0.38 -12.73
CA GLU A 207 11.81 -1.12 -13.18
C GLU A 207 12.41 -1.99 -12.07
N ASP A 208 12.43 -1.49 -10.83
CA ASP A 208 13.04 -2.17 -9.69
C ASP A 208 12.12 -3.22 -9.04
N ASN A 209 10.80 -3.08 -9.20
CA ASN A 209 9.83 -3.88 -8.47
C ASN A 209 8.55 -4.09 -9.28
N MET A 210 8.40 -5.30 -9.82
CA MET A 210 7.23 -5.75 -10.59
C MET A 210 5.90 -5.79 -9.80
N ARG A 211 5.92 -5.54 -8.48
CA ARG A 211 4.71 -5.36 -7.65
C ARG A 211 4.28 -3.90 -7.53
N TYR A 212 5.16 -2.97 -7.90
CA TYR A 212 4.92 -1.53 -7.83
C TYR A 212 4.56 -1.02 -9.22
N PHE A 213 3.57 -0.15 -9.31
CA PHE A 213 3.09 0.38 -10.56
C PHE A 213 3.00 1.90 -10.49
N ASN A 214 3.51 2.54 -11.52
CA ASN A 214 3.27 3.94 -11.81
C ASN A 214 1.99 4.01 -12.63
N VAL A 215 0.98 4.67 -12.09
CA VAL A 215 -0.34 4.76 -12.70
C VAL A 215 -0.63 6.20 -13.05
N MET A 216 -1.15 6.43 -14.25
CA MET A 216 -1.69 7.73 -14.65
C MET A 216 -3.15 7.56 -15.07
N ILE A 217 -4.03 8.34 -14.46
CA ILE A 217 -5.46 8.37 -14.76
C ILE A 217 -5.81 9.75 -15.32
N LEU A 218 -6.42 9.75 -16.49
CA LEU A 218 -7.04 10.93 -17.08
C LEU A 218 -8.31 11.27 -16.29
N GLY A 219 -8.38 12.51 -15.83
CA GLY A 219 -9.55 13.07 -15.18
C GLY A 219 -10.78 13.11 -16.09
N PRO A 220 -11.95 13.46 -15.52
CA PRO A 220 -13.21 13.54 -16.27
C PRO A 220 -13.09 14.46 -17.50
N THR A 221 -13.84 14.17 -18.57
CA THR A 221 -13.78 14.86 -19.87
C THR A 221 -13.97 16.38 -19.80
N GLN A 222 -14.61 16.88 -18.74
CA GLN A 222 -14.84 18.30 -18.51
C GLN A 222 -13.57 19.06 -18.05
N SER A 223 -12.54 18.35 -17.58
CA SER A 223 -11.24 18.89 -17.19
C SER A 223 -10.15 17.84 -17.40
N PRO A 224 -9.70 17.61 -18.66
CA PRO A 224 -8.75 16.54 -18.97
C PRO A 224 -7.37 16.89 -18.41
N ARG A 225 -7.12 16.42 -17.19
CA ARG A 225 -5.86 16.54 -16.47
C ARG A 225 -5.38 15.15 -16.07
N VAL A 226 -4.08 14.94 -16.04
CA VAL A 226 -3.50 13.63 -15.74
C VAL A 226 -3.09 13.58 -14.27
N PHE A 227 -3.71 12.65 -13.53
CA PHE A 227 -3.41 12.39 -12.13
C PHE A 227 -2.47 11.20 -12.02
N LYS A 228 -1.37 11.38 -11.29
CA LYS A 228 -0.40 10.33 -10.99
C LYS A 228 -0.81 9.61 -9.71
N LEU A 229 -0.79 8.29 -9.75
CA LEU A 229 -1.05 7.40 -8.63
C LEU A 229 0.10 6.37 -8.55
N GLU A 230 0.29 5.83 -7.36
CA GLU A 230 1.07 4.61 -7.18
C GLU A 230 0.15 3.47 -6.77
N LEU A 231 0.47 2.29 -7.27
CA LEU A 231 -0.22 1.05 -6.91
C LEU A 231 0.80 0.00 -6.50
N PHE A 232 0.52 -0.69 -5.41
CA PHE A 232 1.36 -1.74 -4.88
C PHE A 232 0.57 -3.03 -4.65
N LEU A 233 1.11 -4.15 -5.14
CA LEU A 233 0.57 -5.49 -4.93
C LEU A 233 1.24 -6.16 -3.72
N PRO A 234 0.53 -6.33 -2.59
CA PRO A 234 1.07 -7.03 -1.43
C PRO A 234 1.35 -8.50 -1.74
N GLU A 235 2.12 -9.16 -0.87
CA GLU A 235 2.48 -10.57 -1.07
C GLU A 235 1.25 -11.48 -1.10
N GLU A 236 0.23 -11.14 -0.34
CA GLU A 236 -1.04 -11.85 -0.25
C GLU A 236 -1.92 -11.66 -1.49
N TYR A 237 -1.61 -10.71 -2.39
CA TYR A 237 -2.39 -10.49 -3.61
C TYR A 237 -2.52 -11.80 -4.43
N PRO A 238 -3.73 -12.19 -4.88
CA PRO A 238 -5.00 -11.42 -4.88
C PRO A 238 -5.90 -11.65 -3.64
N MET A 239 -5.43 -12.36 -2.60
CA MET A 239 -6.22 -12.55 -1.37
C MET A 239 -6.37 -11.26 -0.56
N ALA A 240 -5.40 -10.35 -0.68
CA ALA A 240 -5.49 -8.98 -0.18
C ALA A 240 -5.58 -7.98 -1.33
N ALA A 241 -6.26 -6.87 -1.08
CA ALA A 241 -6.43 -5.78 -2.05
C ALA A 241 -5.10 -5.12 -2.43
N PRO A 242 -4.99 -4.57 -3.65
CA PRO A 242 -3.88 -3.69 -3.99
C PRO A 242 -3.93 -2.43 -3.11
N LYS A 243 -2.76 -1.89 -2.76
CA LYS A 243 -2.66 -0.60 -2.08
C LYS A 243 -2.51 0.48 -3.13
N VAL A 244 -3.39 1.48 -3.11
CA VAL A 244 -3.39 2.56 -4.11
C VAL A 244 -3.47 3.91 -3.42
N ARG A 245 -2.70 4.89 -3.90
CA ARG A 245 -2.81 6.28 -3.47
C ARG A 245 -2.46 7.27 -4.57
N PHE A 246 -3.00 8.48 -4.47
CA PHE A 246 -2.68 9.60 -5.34
C PHE A 246 -1.32 10.22 -4.98
N LEU A 247 -0.48 10.37 -5.99
CA LEU A 247 0.75 11.17 -5.92
C LEU A 247 0.46 12.63 -6.26
N THR A 248 -0.44 12.89 -7.22
CA THR A 248 -0.90 14.25 -7.54
C THR A 248 -1.85 14.79 -6.46
N LYS A 249 -1.64 16.03 -6.00
CA LYS A 249 -2.58 16.71 -5.10
C LYS A 249 -3.94 16.89 -5.78
N ILE A 250 -5.02 16.64 -5.04
CA ILE A 250 -6.37 16.71 -5.56
C ILE A 250 -7.33 17.22 -4.48
N TYR A 251 -8.29 18.06 -4.89
CA TYR A 251 -9.38 18.51 -4.04
C TYR A 251 -10.59 17.61 -4.29
N HIS A 252 -10.82 16.64 -3.39
CA HIS A 252 -11.87 15.62 -3.57
C HIS A 252 -12.36 15.09 -2.21
N PRO A 253 -13.67 14.86 -1.99
CA PRO A 253 -14.19 14.47 -0.68
C PRO A 253 -13.72 13.07 -0.21
N ASN A 254 -13.55 12.12 -1.13
CA ASN A 254 -13.11 10.74 -0.83
C ASN A 254 -11.60 10.53 -0.90
N ILE A 255 -10.80 11.58 -1.09
CA ILE A 255 -9.34 11.51 -1.16
C ILE A 255 -8.78 12.47 -0.12
N ASP A 256 -7.84 12.01 0.69
CA ASP A 256 -7.24 12.84 1.72
C ASP A 256 -5.95 13.56 1.26
N LYS A 257 -5.37 14.35 2.15
CA LYS A 257 -4.13 15.10 1.87
C LYS A 257 -2.94 14.22 1.53
N LEU A 258 -2.89 12.97 2.02
CA LEU A 258 -1.86 11.98 1.70
C LEU A 258 -2.12 11.24 0.39
N GLY A 259 -3.26 11.50 -0.27
CA GLY A 259 -3.71 10.79 -1.46
C GLY A 259 -4.33 9.42 -1.17
N ARG A 260 -4.62 9.09 0.10
CA ARG A 260 -5.35 7.86 0.46
C ARG A 260 -6.78 7.98 -0.06
N ILE A 261 -7.34 6.85 -0.50
CA ILE A 261 -8.65 6.77 -1.15
C ILE A 261 -9.60 6.00 -0.23
N CYS A 262 -10.81 6.50 0.02
CA CYS A 262 -11.88 5.68 0.58
C CYS A 262 -12.68 5.08 -0.56
N LEU A 263 -12.44 3.79 -0.80
CA LEU A 263 -13.17 2.99 -1.76
C LEU A 263 -13.34 1.60 -1.14
N ASP A 264 -14.58 1.15 -1.04
CA ASP A 264 -14.97 -0.10 -0.36
C ASP A 264 -14.30 -1.36 -0.96
N ILE A 265 -14.13 -1.40 -2.28
CA ILE A 265 -13.42 -2.50 -2.96
C ILE A 265 -11.92 -2.56 -2.64
N LEU A 266 -11.33 -1.53 -2.01
CA LEU A 266 -9.96 -1.55 -1.50
C LEU A 266 -9.87 -2.01 -0.03
N LYS A 267 -11.02 -2.28 0.61
CA LYS A 267 -11.12 -2.65 2.03
C LYS A 267 -11.93 -3.94 2.20
N ASP A 268 -13.17 -3.82 2.64
CA ASP A 268 -14.05 -4.89 3.09
C ASP A 268 -14.78 -5.59 1.92
N LYS A 269 -14.98 -4.88 0.80
CA LYS A 269 -15.58 -5.46 -0.41
C LYS A 269 -14.57 -5.99 -1.42
N TRP A 270 -13.29 -6.05 -1.04
CA TRP A 270 -12.28 -6.70 -1.88
C TRP A 270 -12.57 -8.19 -2.01
N SER A 271 -12.44 -8.70 -3.23
CA SER A 271 -12.51 -10.13 -3.53
C SER A 271 -11.40 -10.49 -4.52
N PRO A 272 -10.77 -11.67 -4.42
CA PRO A 272 -9.78 -12.14 -5.40
C PRO A 272 -10.30 -12.26 -6.85
N ALA A 273 -11.62 -12.13 -7.05
CA ALA A 273 -12.23 -12.06 -8.37
C ALA A 273 -12.07 -10.67 -9.04
N LEU A 274 -11.83 -9.63 -8.24
CA LEU A 274 -11.53 -8.29 -8.74
C LEU A 274 -10.08 -8.23 -9.23
N GLN A 275 -9.85 -7.44 -10.28
CA GLN A 275 -8.55 -7.26 -10.92
C GLN A 275 -8.06 -5.82 -10.76
N ILE A 276 -6.77 -5.59 -10.99
CA ILE A 276 -6.17 -4.25 -10.98
C ILE A 276 -6.94 -3.30 -11.91
N ARG A 277 -7.30 -3.77 -13.11
CA ARG A 277 -8.07 -2.99 -14.09
C ARG A 277 -9.40 -2.50 -13.51
N THR A 278 -10.13 -3.36 -12.79
CA THR A 278 -11.41 -3.00 -12.18
C THR A 278 -11.21 -1.94 -11.11
N VAL A 279 -10.17 -2.07 -10.28
CA VAL A 279 -9.83 -1.07 -9.26
C VAL A 279 -9.53 0.29 -9.89
N LEU A 280 -8.72 0.33 -10.95
CA LEU A 280 -8.36 1.59 -11.61
C LEU A 280 -9.57 2.26 -12.28
N LEU A 281 -10.46 1.47 -12.90
CA LEU A 281 -11.71 1.96 -13.47
C LEU A 281 -12.65 2.51 -12.39
N SER A 282 -12.76 1.85 -11.24
CA SER A 282 -13.55 2.35 -10.11
C SER A 282 -12.99 3.66 -9.55
N ILE A 283 -11.67 3.82 -9.51
CA ILE A 283 -11.04 5.09 -9.11
C ILE A 283 -11.35 6.19 -10.14
N GLN A 284 -11.25 5.91 -11.44
CA GLN A 284 -11.60 6.86 -12.49
C GLN A 284 -13.10 7.26 -12.43
N ALA A 285 -13.98 6.31 -12.12
CA ALA A 285 -15.40 6.58 -11.90
C ALA A 285 -15.63 7.45 -10.66
N LEU A 286 -14.90 7.19 -9.56
CA LEU A 286 -14.96 8.00 -8.34
C LEU A 286 -14.58 9.47 -8.60
N LEU A 287 -13.58 9.72 -9.47
CA LEU A 287 -13.22 11.08 -9.87
C LEU A 287 -14.35 11.80 -10.64
N SER A 288 -15.22 11.05 -11.31
CA SER A 288 -16.36 11.59 -12.08
C SER A 288 -17.61 11.76 -11.22
N ALA A 289 -17.77 10.94 -10.18
CA ALA A 289 -18.90 10.95 -9.27
C ALA A 289 -18.42 10.91 -7.80
N PRO A 290 -18.00 12.05 -7.24
CA PRO A 290 -17.60 12.15 -5.84
C PRO A 290 -18.74 11.79 -4.89
N ASN A 291 -18.44 11.15 -3.76
CA ASN A 291 -19.43 10.79 -2.73
C ASN A 291 -19.16 11.56 -1.42
N PRO A 292 -19.81 12.71 -1.18
CA PRO A 292 -19.59 13.47 0.04
C PRO A 292 -20.23 12.86 1.30
N ASP A 293 -21.03 11.79 1.17
CA ASP A 293 -21.66 11.10 2.31
C ASP A 293 -20.73 10.09 3.02
N ASP A 294 -19.68 9.62 2.34
CA ASP A 294 -18.61 8.78 2.92
C ASP A 294 -17.22 9.41 2.71
N PRO A 295 -16.91 10.53 3.38
CA PRO A 295 -15.70 11.29 3.09
C PRO A 295 -14.48 10.83 3.88
N LEU A 296 -13.29 11.03 3.29
CA LEU A 296 -12.05 11.08 4.07
C LEU A 296 -11.72 12.48 4.55
N SER A 297 -12.19 13.49 3.81
CA SER A 297 -11.91 14.90 4.08
C SER A 297 -13.22 15.60 4.48
N GLU A 298 -13.55 15.63 5.76
CA GLU A 298 -14.82 16.20 6.26
C GLU A 298 -15.03 17.65 5.80
N ASN A 299 -13.97 18.47 5.80
CA ASN A 299 -14.06 19.87 5.39
C ASN A 299 -14.40 20.01 3.90
N ILE A 300 -13.78 19.17 3.05
CA ILE A 300 -14.03 19.15 1.61
C ILE A 300 -15.44 18.64 1.34
N ALA A 301 -15.88 17.61 2.07
CA ALA A 301 -17.23 17.07 1.95
C ALA A 301 -18.30 18.08 2.38
N LYS A 302 -18.10 18.81 3.48
CA LYS A 302 -18.98 19.92 3.90
C LYS A 302 -19.07 21.00 2.83
N HIS A 303 -17.95 21.37 2.21
CA HIS A 303 -17.94 22.32 1.09
C HIS A 303 -18.76 21.80 -0.09
N TRP A 304 -18.56 20.54 -0.50
CA TRP A 304 -19.33 19.91 -1.57
C TRP A 304 -20.84 19.88 -1.30
N LYS A 305 -21.25 19.59 -0.05
CA LYS A 305 -22.68 19.58 0.35
C LYS A 305 -23.30 20.97 0.44
N THR A 306 -22.50 21.99 0.76
CA THR A 306 -22.98 23.36 0.96
C THR A 306 -23.06 24.12 -0.36
N ASN A 307 -22.03 23.99 -1.21
CA ASN A 307 -21.94 24.66 -2.50
C ASN A 307 -21.15 23.80 -3.49
N GLU A 308 -21.84 22.88 -4.17
CA GLU A 308 -21.22 21.96 -5.12
C GLU A 308 -20.54 22.69 -6.29
N ALA A 309 -21.16 23.76 -6.82
CA ALA A 309 -20.62 24.51 -7.96
C ALA A 309 -19.25 25.14 -7.64
N GLU A 310 -19.12 25.76 -6.47
CA GLU A 310 -17.86 26.34 -5.99
C GLU A 310 -16.80 25.27 -5.68
N ALA A 311 -17.21 24.15 -5.09
CA ALA A 311 -16.32 23.03 -4.83
C ALA A 311 -15.77 22.43 -6.13
N VAL A 312 -16.59 22.31 -7.17
CA VAL A 312 -16.18 21.86 -8.51
C VAL A 312 -15.19 22.82 -9.16
N GLU A 313 -15.41 24.14 -9.07
CA GLU A 313 -14.45 25.11 -9.60
C GLU A 313 -13.12 25.07 -8.83
N THR A 314 -13.16 24.92 -7.51
CA THR A 314 -11.96 24.72 -6.69
C THR A 314 -11.19 23.46 -7.11
N ALA A 315 -11.91 22.36 -7.38
CA ALA A 315 -11.31 21.12 -7.86
C ALA A 315 -10.67 21.26 -9.24
N LYS A 316 -11.32 22.00 -10.16
CA LYS A 316 -10.74 22.32 -11.48
C LYS A 316 -9.47 23.15 -11.33
N GLU A 317 -9.45 24.13 -10.43
CA GLU A 317 -8.26 24.96 -10.20
C GLU A 317 -7.10 24.14 -9.63
N TRP A 318 -7.35 23.28 -8.64
CA TRP A 318 -6.35 22.35 -8.13
C TRP A 318 -5.83 21.41 -9.23
N ALA A 319 -6.71 20.92 -10.10
CA ALA A 319 -6.30 20.10 -11.23
C ALA A 319 -5.42 20.88 -12.23
N ARG A 320 -5.66 22.19 -12.44
CA ARG A 320 -4.76 23.04 -13.26
C ARG A 320 -3.40 23.25 -12.62
N LEU A 321 -3.36 23.43 -11.29
CA LEU A 321 -2.13 23.73 -10.55
C LEU A 321 -1.23 22.51 -10.36
N TYR A 322 -1.82 21.35 -10.05
CA TYR A 322 -1.06 20.18 -9.58
C TYR A 322 -1.05 19.00 -10.52
N ALA A 323 -2.08 18.84 -11.36
CA ALA A 323 -2.14 17.74 -12.31
C ALA A 323 -1.49 18.15 -13.64
N SER A 324 -0.88 17.18 -14.31
CA SER A 324 -0.19 17.45 -15.58
C SER A 324 -1.21 17.73 -16.69
N GLY A 325 -0.84 18.55 -17.67
CA GLY A 325 -1.57 18.60 -18.95
C GLY A 325 -1.62 17.21 -19.56
N ALA A 326 -2.78 16.84 -20.11
CA ALA A 326 -2.97 15.61 -20.86
C ALA A 326 -2.23 15.65 -22.21
#